data_AF-A0A7C7P1A5-F1
#
_entry.id   AF-A0A7C7P1A5-F1
#
_cell.length_a   1.000
_cell.length_b   1.000
_cell.length_c   1.000
_cell.angle_alpha   90.00
_cell.angle_beta   90.00
_cell.angle_gamma   90.00
#
_symmetry.space_group_name_H-M   'P 1'
#
loop_
_entity.id
_entity.type
_entity.pdbx_description
1 polymer ?
#
loop_
_entity_poly.entity_id
_entity_poly.type
_entity_poly.pdbx_seq_one_letter_code
_entity_poly.pdbx_strand_id
1 'polypeptide(L)'
;MTSAGFDGMPSDENGRLENAAKMVDQCRDRNISLDRIHIDPLLFPISVDQTFGNHYLEAVRLMRMEFGEEVRITGGLSNVSFGLPSRRLINDTFIRLAIDAGVDSGILNPIESNWSRVMGLNMESDRVKIAMDMLLGRDEFCMNFIGSFREGRLSD
;
A
#
# COMPACT_ATOMS: atom_id res chain seq x y z
N MET A 1 -19.44 -7.13 -8.67
CA MET A 1 -18.36 -7.55 -7.75
C MET A 1 -17.42 -6.37 -7.59
N THR A 2 -16.91 -6.11 -6.39
CA THR A 2 -15.90 -5.06 -6.13
C THR A 2 -14.58 -5.73 -5.73
N SER A 3 -13.50 -4.96 -5.53
CA SER A 3 -12.23 -5.50 -5.02
C SER A 3 -12.38 -6.20 -3.66
N ALA A 4 -13.45 -5.88 -2.93
CA ALA A 4 -13.82 -6.50 -1.67
C ALA A 4 -14.54 -7.85 -1.83
N GLY A 5 -14.69 -8.39 -3.05
CA GLY A 5 -15.38 -9.65 -3.30
C GLY A 5 -16.91 -9.55 -3.24
N PHE A 6 -17.56 -10.70 -3.11
CA PHE A 6 -19.03 -10.82 -2.98
C PHE A 6 -19.47 -11.04 -1.52
N ASP A 7 -18.72 -11.87 -0.78
CA ASP A 7 -19.11 -12.35 0.55
C ASP A 7 -18.30 -11.74 1.71
N GLY A 8 -17.28 -10.91 1.42
CA GLY A 8 -16.49 -10.23 2.44
C GLY A 8 -15.08 -9.84 2.00
N MET A 9 -14.43 -8.99 2.79
CA MET A 9 -13.11 -8.42 2.49
C MET A 9 -12.04 -9.52 2.32
N PRO A 10 -11.11 -9.38 1.35
CA PRO A 10 -10.05 -10.36 1.14
C PRO A 10 -9.06 -10.38 2.33
N SER A 11 -8.64 -11.57 2.72
CA SER A 11 -7.68 -11.80 3.82
C SER A 11 -6.23 -11.50 3.44
N ASP A 12 -5.85 -11.84 2.20
CA ASP A 12 -4.47 -11.88 1.73
C ASP A 12 -4.34 -11.38 0.28
N GLU A 13 -3.12 -11.42 -0.25
CA GLU A 13 -2.77 -11.01 -1.62
C GLU A 13 -3.44 -11.87 -2.71
N ASN A 14 -3.63 -13.17 -2.46
CA ASN A 14 -4.22 -14.08 -3.45
C ASN A 14 -5.72 -13.80 -3.60
N GLY A 15 -6.44 -13.62 -2.49
CA GLY A 15 -7.84 -13.20 -2.52
C GLY A 15 -8.05 -11.86 -3.23
N ARG A 16 -7.10 -10.92 -3.09
CA ARG A 16 -7.11 -9.64 -3.82
C ARG A 16 -6.92 -9.85 -5.31
N LEU A 17 -5.95 -10.67 -5.70
CA LEU A 17 -5.70 -11.00 -7.10
C LEU A 17 -6.91 -11.69 -7.74
N GLU A 18 -7.50 -12.69 -7.07
CA GLU A 18 -8.68 -13.40 -7.57
C GLU A 18 -9.87 -12.45 -7.79
N ASN A 19 -10.12 -11.54 -6.84
CA ASN A 19 -11.18 -10.55 -6.98
C ASN A 19 -10.90 -9.59 -8.16
N ALA A 20 -9.66 -9.13 -8.28
CA ALA A 20 -9.22 -8.27 -9.38
C ALA A 20 -9.38 -8.97 -10.75
N ALA A 21 -8.96 -10.23 -10.87
CA ALA A 21 -9.08 -11.00 -12.11
C ALA A 21 -10.54 -11.14 -12.55
N LYS A 22 -11.43 -11.51 -11.62
CA LYS A 22 -12.87 -11.58 -11.89
C LYS A 22 -13.46 -10.23 -12.34
N MET A 23 -12.98 -9.12 -11.79
CA MET A 23 -13.40 -7.78 -12.22
C MET A 23 -12.88 -7.43 -13.62
N VAL A 24 -11.60 -7.72 -13.90
CA VAL A 24 -10.98 -7.49 -15.21
C VAL A 24 -11.69 -8.29 -16.30
N ASP A 25 -12.01 -9.56 -16.05
CA ASP A 25 -12.76 -10.40 -16.99
C ASP A 25 -14.17 -9.83 -17.27
N GLN A 26 -14.87 -9.37 -16.22
CA GLN A 26 -16.17 -8.70 -16.39
C GLN A 26 -16.07 -7.39 -17.19
N CYS A 27 -14.96 -6.66 -17.06
CA CYS A 27 -14.69 -5.47 -17.87
C CYS A 27 -14.43 -5.85 -19.35
N ARG A 28 -13.63 -6.91 -19.59
CA ARG A 28 -13.35 -7.43 -20.94
C ARG A 28 -14.63 -7.89 -21.65
N ASP A 29 -15.51 -8.63 -20.98
CA ASP A 29 -16.81 -9.07 -21.52
C ASP A 29 -17.70 -7.90 -21.95
N ARG A 30 -17.49 -6.72 -21.37
CA ARG A 30 -18.21 -5.47 -21.66
C ARG A 30 -17.47 -4.55 -22.62
N ASN A 31 -16.38 -5.02 -23.23
CA ASN A 31 -15.50 -4.22 -24.10
C ASN A 31 -14.95 -2.95 -23.43
N ILE A 32 -14.68 -3.01 -22.12
CA ILE A 32 -13.95 -1.97 -21.40
C ILE A 32 -12.46 -2.24 -21.58
N SER A 33 -11.77 -1.32 -22.23
CA SER A 33 -10.32 -1.39 -22.42
C SER A 33 -9.57 -1.37 -21.08
N LEU A 34 -8.47 -2.14 -21.00
CA LEU A 34 -7.69 -2.34 -19.77
C LEU A 34 -7.08 -1.03 -19.24
N ASP A 35 -6.70 -0.13 -20.13
CA ASP A 35 -6.20 1.21 -19.82
C ASP A 35 -7.23 2.12 -19.12
N ARG A 36 -8.50 1.72 -19.03
CA ARG A 36 -9.52 2.46 -18.28
C ARG A 36 -9.75 1.90 -16.89
N ILE A 37 -9.08 0.80 -16.54
CA ILE A 37 -9.27 0.09 -15.28
C ILE A 37 -8.24 0.59 -14.28
N HIS A 38 -8.72 1.00 -13.11
CA HIS A 38 -7.90 1.25 -11.92
C HIS A 38 -8.31 0.26 -10.84
N ILE A 39 -7.40 -0.62 -10.43
CA ILE A 39 -7.64 -1.63 -9.40
C ILE A 39 -7.10 -1.12 -8.06
N ASP A 40 -7.96 -1.09 -7.05
CA ASP A 40 -7.57 -0.85 -5.66
C ASP A 40 -7.53 -2.21 -4.92
N PRO A 41 -6.36 -2.70 -4.48
CA PRO A 41 -6.24 -3.94 -3.71
C PRO A 41 -6.58 -3.79 -2.22
N LEU A 42 -7.19 -2.68 -1.81
CA LEU A 42 -7.72 -2.45 -0.47
C LEU A 42 -6.66 -2.53 0.64
N LEU A 43 -5.94 -1.41 0.79
CA LEU A 43 -4.99 -1.22 1.87
C LEU A 43 -5.70 -1.03 3.22
N PHE A 44 -5.33 -1.87 4.19
CA PHE A 44 -5.82 -1.79 5.56
C PHE A 44 -4.79 -1.18 6.52
N PRO A 45 -5.23 -0.66 7.68
CA PRO A 45 -4.31 -0.10 8.67
C PRO A 45 -3.40 -1.17 9.29
N ILE A 46 -2.09 -0.90 9.30
CA ILE A 46 -1.09 -1.82 9.87
C ILE A 46 -1.21 -1.92 11.39
N SER A 47 -1.81 -0.93 12.04
CA SER A 47 -2.14 -0.97 13.47
C SER A 47 -3.13 -2.07 13.85
N VAL A 48 -3.89 -2.60 12.90
CA VAL A 48 -4.84 -3.70 13.10
C VAL A 48 -4.15 -5.04 12.92
N ASP A 49 -3.38 -5.19 11.83
CA ASP A 49 -2.60 -6.37 11.53
C ASP A 49 -1.33 -5.98 10.77
N GLN A 50 -0.18 -6.42 11.29
CA GLN A 50 1.14 -6.10 10.73
C GLN A 50 1.37 -6.71 9.33
N THR A 51 0.60 -7.72 8.94
CA THR A 51 0.71 -8.39 7.64
C THR A 51 0.08 -7.59 6.49
N PHE A 52 -0.83 -6.65 6.79
CA PHE A 52 -1.59 -5.93 5.78
C PHE A 52 -0.74 -5.10 4.82
N GLY A 53 0.39 -4.57 5.29
CA GLY A 53 1.36 -3.89 4.41
C GLY A 53 1.91 -4.82 3.33
N ASN A 54 2.35 -6.02 3.73
CA ASN A 54 2.86 -7.04 2.81
C ASN A 54 1.77 -7.57 1.88
N HIS A 55 0.57 -7.87 2.40
CA HIS A 55 -0.55 -8.33 1.56
C HIS A 55 -0.88 -7.32 0.45
N TYR A 56 -0.85 -6.02 0.75
CA TYR A 56 -1.04 -4.99 -0.28
C TYR A 56 0.10 -4.99 -1.29
N LEU A 57 1.35 -4.87 -0.82
CA LEU A 57 2.52 -4.76 -1.72
C LEU A 57 2.67 -6.01 -2.61
N GLU A 58 2.40 -7.19 -2.08
CA GLU A 58 2.46 -8.43 -2.84
C GLU A 58 1.30 -8.56 -3.82
N ALA A 59 0.08 -8.14 -3.43
CA ALA A 59 -1.03 -8.05 -4.38
C ALA A 59 -0.69 -7.15 -5.57
N VAL A 60 -0.04 -6.01 -5.35
CA VAL A 60 0.40 -5.12 -6.43
C VAL A 60 1.37 -5.86 -7.37
N ARG A 61 2.37 -6.57 -6.83
CA ARG A 61 3.34 -7.33 -7.64
C ARG A 61 2.66 -8.44 -8.45
N LEU A 62 1.78 -9.21 -7.83
CA LEU A 62 1.03 -10.27 -8.49
C LEU A 62 0.13 -9.72 -9.60
N MET A 63 -0.56 -8.60 -9.34
CA MET A 63 -1.38 -7.94 -10.36
C MET A 63 -0.56 -7.41 -11.53
N ARG A 64 0.68 -6.95 -11.28
CA ARG A 64 1.61 -6.59 -12.37
C ARG A 64 2.01 -7.78 -13.21
N MET A 65 2.29 -8.91 -12.57
CA MET A 65 2.61 -10.15 -13.28
C MET A 65 1.43 -10.66 -14.12
N GLU A 66 0.21 -10.55 -13.60
CA GLU A 66 -1.00 -11.07 -14.24
C GLU A 66 -1.56 -10.13 -15.34
N PHE A 67 -1.62 -8.83 -15.08
CA PHE A 67 -2.29 -7.86 -15.96
C PHE A 67 -1.35 -6.95 -16.74
N GLY A 68 -0.05 -6.96 -16.44
CA GLY A 68 0.94 -6.08 -17.03
C GLY A 68 0.76 -4.60 -16.66
N GLU A 69 1.17 -3.71 -17.56
CA GLU A 69 1.14 -2.26 -17.39
C GLU A 69 -0.14 -1.61 -17.94
N GLU A 70 -0.96 -2.36 -18.68
CA GLU A 70 -2.19 -1.80 -19.26
C GLU A 70 -3.21 -1.45 -18.18
N VAL A 71 -3.33 -2.29 -17.14
CA VAL A 71 -4.20 -2.03 -16.01
C VAL A 71 -3.50 -1.13 -15.01
N ARG A 72 -4.19 -0.06 -14.57
CA ARG A 72 -3.66 0.79 -13.52
C ARG A 72 -3.94 0.22 -12.13
N ILE A 73 -2.99 0.32 -11.22
CA ILE A 73 -3.13 -0.06 -9.81
C ILE A 73 -3.09 1.20 -8.95
N THR A 74 -4.03 1.29 -8.02
CA THR A 74 -4.23 2.45 -7.15
C THR A 74 -4.45 2.05 -5.69
N GLY A 75 -4.69 3.03 -4.81
CA GLY A 75 -5.10 2.76 -3.45
C GLY A 75 -5.24 4.01 -2.58
N GLY A 76 -6.02 3.90 -1.51
CA GLY A 76 -6.01 4.85 -0.40
C GLY A 76 -4.74 4.71 0.46
N LEU A 77 -3.59 5.11 -0.08
CA LEU A 77 -2.27 4.83 0.53
C LEU A 77 -2.12 5.38 1.95
N SER A 78 -2.85 6.45 2.31
CA SER A 78 -2.84 7.02 3.67
C SER A 78 -3.53 6.16 4.74
N ASN A 79 -4.27 5.12 4.35
CA ASN A 79 -4.96 4.21 5.28
C ASN A 79 -3.97 3.40 6.12
N VAL A 80 -2.77 3.14 5.60
CA VAL A 80 -1.72 2.35 6.25
C VAL A 80 -1.39 2.85 7.66
N SER A 81 -1.39 4.18 7.85
CA SER A 81 -0.93 4.85 9.06
C SER A 81 -2.04 5.12 10.09
N PHE A 82 -3.27 4.68 9.82
CA PHE A 82 -4.39 4.97 10.71
C PHE A 82 -4.13 4.36 12.11
N GLY A 83 -4.31 5.18 13.16
CA GLY A 83 -4.08 4.78 14.55
C GLY A 83 -2.62 4.86 15.03
N LEU A 84 -1.66 5.21 14.17
CA LEU A 84 -0.23 5.31 14.54
C LEU A 84 0.27 6.77 14.61
N PRO A 85 1.29 7.05 15.44
CA PRO A 85 1.95 8.36 15.45
C PRO A 85 2.83 8.55 14.19
N SER A 86 3.35 9.76 13.98
CA SER A 86 4.26 10.07 12.87
C SER A 86 3.73 9.65 11.48
N ARG A 87 2.42 9.81 11.25
CA ARG A 87 1.73 9.39 10.02
C ARG A 87 2.41 9.83 8.73
N ARG A 88 2.99 11.04 8.70
CA ARG A 88 3.70 11.55 7.52
C ARG A 88 4.89 10.67 7.12
N LEU A 89 5.74 10.27 8.09
CA LEU A 89 6.87 9.38 7.82
C LEU A 89 6.39 8.01 7.33
N ILE A 90 5.35 7.47 7.96
CA ILE A 90 4.75 6.18 7.57
C ILE A 90 4.22 6.26 6.13
N ASN A 91 3.42 7.29 5.82
CA ASN A 91 2.83 7.48 4.51
C ASN A 91 3.93 7.64 3.44
N ASP A 92 4.91 8.52 3.65
CA ASP A 92 6.00 8.75 2.69
C ASP A 92 6.78 7.46 2.40
N THR A 93 7.11 6.71 3.45
CA THR A 93 7.82 5.44 3.34
C THR A 93 6.98 4.40 2.60
N PHE A 94 5.70 4.28 2.94
CA PHE A 94 4.81 3.33 2.29
C PHE A 94 4.54 3.67 0.82
N ILE A 95 4.38 4.94 0.48
CA ILE A 95 4.23 5.37 -0.92
C ILE A 95 5.48 5.00 -1.71
N ARG A 96 6.68 5.19 -1.15
CA ARG A 96 7.93 4.79 -1.80
C ARG A 96 7.97 3.27 -2.05
N LEU A 97 7.60 2.46 -1.06
CA LEU A 97 7.50 1.00 -1.19
C LEU A 97 6.45 0.57 -2.22
N ALA A 98 5.30 1.25 -2.27
CA ALA A 98 4.23 0.96 -3.21
C ALA A 98 4.64 1.32 -4.66
N ILE A 99 5.38 2.42 -4.86
CA ILE A 99 5.99 2.76 -6.15
C ILE A 99 6.96 1.66 -6.58
N ASP A 100 7.83 1.19 -5.68
CA ASP A 100 8.78 0.11 -5.97
C ASP A 100 8.08 -1.24 -6.26
N ALA A 101 6.89 -1.47 -5.69
CA ALA A 101 6.05 -2.62 -6.01
C ALA A 101 5.32 -2.49 -7.37
N GLY A 102 5.17 -1.27 -7.88
CA GLY A 102 4.59 -0.98 -9.19
C GLY A 102 3.23 -0.28 -9.17
N VAL A 103 2.84 0.42 -8.11
CA VAL A 103 1.59 1.22 -8.11
C VAL A 103 1.67 2.38 -9.11
N ASP A 104 0.56 2.74 -9.79
CA ASP A 104 0.55 3.87 -10.75
C ASP A 104 0.00 5.16 -10.13
N SER A 105 -0.95 5.04 -9.20
CA SER A 105 -1.65 6.18 -8.63
C SER A 105 -2.02 5.95 -7.16
N GLY A 106 -2.39 7.00 -6.44
CA GLY A 106 -2.85 6.89 -5.06
C GLY A 106 -3.76 8.03 -4.65
N ILE A 107 -4.70 7.72 -3.76
CA ILE A 107 -5.54 8.71 -3.07
C ILE A 107 -4.82 9.05 -1.75
N LEU A 108 -4.30 10.27 -1.65
CA LEU A 108 -3.46 10.73 -0.53
C LEU A 108 -3.53 12.26 -0.38
N ASN A 109 -2.95 12.79 0.69
CA ASN A 109 -2.79 14.23 0.89
C ASN A 109 -1.50 14.73 0.18
N PRO A 110 -1.61 15.45 -0.94
CA PRO A 110 -0.44 15.86 -1.73
C PRO A 110 0.37 16.98 -1.06
N ILE A 111 -0.18 17.68 -0.06
CA ILE A 111 0.56 18.72 0.68
C ILE A 111 1.53 18.06 1.67
N GLU A 112 1.09 16.98 2.33
CA GLU A 112 1.90 16.25 3.30
C GLU A 112 2.93 15.33 2.62
N SER A 113 2.52 14.64 1.56
CA SER A 113 3.31 13.64 0.83
C SER A 113 3.42 14.00 -0.65
N ASN A 114 4.08 15.13 -0.93
CA ASN A 114 4.36 15.53 -2.31
C ASN A 114 5.46 14.67 -2.96
N TRP A 115 5.50 14.70 -4.30
CA TRP A 115 6.45 13.91 -5.10
C TRP A 115 7.91 14.11 -4.69
N SER A 116 8.37 15.36 -4.56
CA SER A 116 9.78 15.66 -4.22
C SER A 116 10.16 15.10 -2.85
N ARG A 117 9.24 15.12 -1.89
CA ARG A 117 9.45 14.58 -0.54
C ARG A 117 9.52 13.06 -0.54
N VAL A 118 8.57 12.40 -1.21
CA VAL A 118 8.53 10.94 -1.30
C VAL A 118 9.75 10.40 -2.05
N MET A 119 10.08 10.99 -3.20
CA MET A 119 11.21 10.55 -4.02
C MET A 119 12.57 10.95 -3.43
N GLY A 120 12.63 12.05 -2.67
CA GLY A 120 13.82 12.48 -1.95
C GLY A 120 14.01 11.80 -0.59
N LEU A 121 13.13 10.86 -0.21
CA LEU A 121 13.22 10.16 1.05
C LEU A 121 14.50 9.29 1.09
N ASN A 122 15.37 9.54 2.08
CA ASN A 122 16.55 8.71 2.28
C ASN A 122 16.15 7.36 2.90
N MET A 123 15.98 6.36 2.04
CA MET A 123 15.61 4.98 2.40
C MET A 123 16.65 4.30 3.31
N GLU A 124 17.88 4.80 3.37
CA GLU A 124 18.93 4.27 4.23
C GLU A 124 18.96 4.87 5.63
N SER A 125 18.21 5.94 5.88
CA SER A 125 18.17 6.60 7.19
C SER A 125 17.50 5.71 8.24
N ASP A 126 18.00 5.76 9.47
CA ASP A 126 17.51 4.91 10.57
C ASP A 126 16.00 5.03 10.78
N ARG A 127 15.46 6.25 10.77
CA ARG A 127 14.01 6.48 10.93
C ARG A 127 13.17 5.84 9.83
N VAL A 128 13.68 5.81 8.59
CA VAL A 128 12.97 5.22 7.45
C VAL A 128 13.08 3.71 7.50
N LYS A 129 14.23 3.17 7.90
CA LYS A 129 14.39 1.73 8.18
C LYS A 129 13.45 1.25 9.27
N ILE A 130 13.33 1.99 10.38
CA ILE A 130 12.38 1.68 11.46
C ILE A 130 10.93 1.69 10.93
N ALA A 131 10.55 2.70 10.15
CA ALA A 131 9.23 2.74 9.52
C ALA A 131 9.02 1.57 8.55
N MET A 132 10.01 1.26 7.72
CA MET A 132 9.97 0.19 6.73
C MET A 132 9.85 -1.19 7.39
N ASP A 133 10.59 -1.46 8.46
CA ASP A 133 10.48 -2.72 9.19
C ASP A 133 9.06 -2.92 9.75
N MET A 134 8.45 -1.86 10.30
CA MET A 134 7.05 -1.89 10.70
C MET A 134 6.11 -2.12 9.53
N LEU A 135 6.29 -1.40 8.42
CA LEU A 135 5.45 -1.52 7.22
C LEU A 135 5.53 -2.90 6.55
N LEU A 136 6.67 -3.58 6.68
CA LEU A 136 6.94 -4.90 6.13
C LEU A 136 6.70 -6.04 7.13
N GLY A 137 6.02 -5.76 8.25
CA GLY A 137 5.64 -6.77 9.25
C GLY A 137 6.81 -7.37 10.02
N ARG A 138 7.94 -6.66 10.10
CA ARG A 138 9.16 -7.04 10.83
C ARG A 138 9.26 -6.37 12.22
N ASP A 139 8.27 -5.58 12.61
CA ASP A 139 8.14 -4.97 13.93
C ASP A 139 6.85 -5.45 14.60
N GLU A 140 6.98 -6.44 15.48
CA GLU A 140 5.82 -7.06 16.13
C GLU A 140 5.04 -6.04 16.96
N PHE A 141 3.73 -5.95 16.71
CA PHE A 141 2.85 -4.95 17.34
C PHE A 141 3.31 -3.49 17.20
N CYS A 142 4.13 -3.17 16.19
CA CYS A 142 4.71 -1.83 15.98
C CYS A 142 5.53 -1.30 17.17
N MET A 143 6.06 -2.20 18.02
CA MET A 143 6.66 -1.83 19.30
C MET A 143 7.94 -0.99 19.15
N ASN A 144 8.82 -1.37 18.24
CA ASN A 144 10.06 -0.64 18.00
C ASN A 144 9.77 0.76 17.42
N PHE A 145 8.81 0.86 16.49
CA PHE A 145 8.38 2.13 15.92
C PHE A 145 7.81 3.06 17.00
N ILE A 146 6.89 2.57 17.84
CA ILE A 146 6.27 3.36 18.91
C ILE A 146 7.31 3.78 19.96
N GLY A 147 8.25 2.89 20.31
CA GLY A 147 9.37 3.22 21.21
C GLY A 147 10.25 4.33 20.64
N SER A 148 10.66 4.19 19.37
CA SER A 148 11.48 5.18 18.66
C SER A 148 10.78 6.54 18.54
N PHE A 149 9.46 6.56 18.38
CA PHE A 149 8.66 7.78 18.40
C PHE A 149 8.75 8.50 19.75
N ARG A 150 8.57 7.75 20.86
CA ARG A 150 8.64 8.31 22.22
C ARG A 150 10.02 8.86 22.57
N GLU A 151 11.06 8.26 22.00
CA GLU A 151 12.46 8.70 22.14
C GLU A 151 12.82 9.88 21.23
N GLY A 152 11.90 10.35 20.36
CA GLY A 152 12.13 11.45 19.43
C GLY A 152 12.99 11.11 18.21
N ARG A 153 13.34 9.82 18.01
CA ARG A 153 14.23 9.33 16.94
C ARG A 153 13.61 9.39 15.53
N LEU A 154 12.30 9.59 15.42
CA LEU A 154 11.58 9.62 14.15
C LEU A 154 11.38 11.01 13.57
N SER A 155 11.88 12.04 14.24
CA SER A 155 11.77 13.45 13.81
C SER A 155 12.57 13.71 12.52
N ASP A 156 12.21 14.76 11.78
CA ASP A 156 13.07 15.36 10.75
C ASP A 156 14.23 16.11 11.42
#